data_AF-A0A140DV35-F1
#
_entry.id   AF-A0A140DV35-F1
#
_cell.length_a   1.000
_cell.length_b   1.000
_cell.length_c   1.000
_cell.angle_alpha   90.00
_cell.angle_beta   90.00
_cell.angle_gamma   90.00
#
_symmetry.space_group_name_H-M   'P 1'
#
loop_
_entity.id
_entity.type
_entity.pdbx_description
1 polymer ?
#
loop_
_entity_poly.entity_id
_entity_poly.type
_entity_poly.pdbx_seq_one_letter_code
_entity_poly.pdbx_strand_id
1 'polypeptide(L)'
;MKKFKLCFDKNREMDWLNEMARQGWNLTKFGYGLYTFEPCTPGEYVYNCDLKDRAFSISSDYLSILESQNIQVIPSGGFWFLVRRKASDGPLQLYTDTESRLEQYRKIRRMFRATAIAELMILMFLTWDIAVMVPDNEPLIWTVMFLCALLVGAAALTLMNAVYQTSREIAKIQGKNEESHKCGQWLVAGGMLCMGLSILLRDCVPETVSEMVAGFALGLELVGALNLVFRKFS
;
A
#
# COMPACT_ATOMS: atom_id res chain seq x y z
N MET A 1 22.33 6.37 -12.20
CA MET A 1 22.27 5.73 -10.86
C MET A 1 20.96 4.94 -10.73
N LYS A 2 20.97 3.74 -10.14
CA LYS A 2 19.75 2.98 -9.83
C LYS A 2 19.56 2.90 -8.31
N LYS A 3 18.34 3.08 -7.83
CA LYS A 3 17.97 2.94 -6.40
C LYS A 3 16.74 2.07 -6.27
N PHE A 4 16.71 1.22 -5.24
CA PHE A 4 15.52 0.48 -4.84
C PHE A 4 14.96 1.07 -3.55
N LYS A 5 13.66 1.41 -3.55
CA LYS A 5 12.94 1.94 -2.39
C LYS A 5 11.45 1.58 -2.51
N LEU A 6 10.91 0.88 -1.51
CA LEU A 6 9.47 0.67 -1.43
C LEU A 6 8.85 1.78 -0.57
N CYS A 7 8.06 2.64 -1.21
CA CYS A 7 7.33 3.72 -0.54
C CYS A 7 5.85 3.62 -0.91
N PHE A 8 4.99 3.42 0.09
CA PHE A 8 3.54 3.43 -0.06
C PHE A 8 2.90 4.74 0.42
N ASP A 9 3.75 5.71 0.81
CA ASP A 9 3.37 7.07 1.17
C ASP A 9 3.70 7.99 -0.01
N LYS A 10 2.64 8.48 -0.68
CA LYS A 10 2.74 9.42 -1.79
C LYS A 10 3.58 10.64 -1.44
N ASN A 11 3.33 11.27 -0.29
CA ASN A 11 3.94 12.55 0.06
C ASN A 11 5.44 12.34 0.32
N ARG A 12 5.78 11.32 1.12
CA ARG A 12 7.19 11.00 1.40
C ARG A 12 7.97 10.56 0.16
N GLU A 13 7.31 9.87 -0.78
CA GLU A 13 7.91 9.51 -2.06
C GLU A 13 8.24 10.78 -2.86
N MET A 14 7.28 11.71 -2.96
CA MET A 14 7.46 12.95 -3.73
C MET A 14 8.49 13.87 -3.09
N ASP A 15 8.50 14.01 -1.77
CA ASP A 15 9.50 14.80 -1.05
C ASP A 15 10.92 14.28 -1.32
N TRP A 16 11.07 12.96 -1.30
CA TRP A 16 12.35 12.32 -1.60
C TRP A 16 12.78 12.50 -3.05
N LEU A 17 11.87 12.35 -4.02
CA LEU A 17 12.19 12.57 -5.44
C LEU A 17 12.55 14.03 -5.72
N ASN A 18 11.85 14.99 -5.10
CA ASN A 18 12.17 16.41 -5.21
C ASN A 18 13.48 16.78 -4.53
N GLU A 19 13.87 16.08 -3.45
CA GLU A 19 15.19 16.21 -2.85
C GLU A 19 16.29 15.64 -3.78
N MET A 20 16.06 14.49 -4.41
CA MET A 20 16.98 13.95 -5.42
C MET A 20 17.17 14.93 -6.59
N ALA A 21 16.08 15.57 -7.04
CA ALA A 21 16.13 16.60 -8.08
C ALA A 21 16.99 17.80 -7.67
N ARG A 22 16.82 18.28 -6.43
CA ARG A 22 17.64 19.37 -5.84
C ARG A 22 19.12 19.02 -5.77
N GLN A 23 19.45 17.74 -5.65
CA GLN A 23 20.83 17.25 -5.67
C GLN A 23 21.38 17.02 -7.09
N GLY A 24 20.62 17.33 -8.14
CA GLY A 24 21.04 17.16 -9.54
C GLY A 24 20.77 15.76 -10.11
N TRP A 25 19.75 15.06 -9.61
CA TRP A 25 19.33 13.76 -10.15
C TRP A 25 17.95 13.84 -10.82
N ASN A 26 17.91 13.50 -12.11
CA ASN A 26 16.68 13.39 -12.88
C ASN A 26 16.23 11.94 -12.99
N LEU A 27 15.02 11.65 -12.53
CA LEU A 27 14.37 10.36 -12.72
C LEU A 27 13.95 10.14 -14.18
N THR A 28 14.41 9.02 -14.76
CA THR A 28 14.12 8.64 -16.16
C THR A 28 13.23 7.40 -16.28
N LYS A 29 13.23 6.53 -15.26
CA LYS A 29 12.37 5.34 -15.24
C LYS A 29 12.00 4.95 -13.82
N PHE A 30 10.76 4.50 -13.64
CA PHE A 30 10.24 4.01 -12.38
C PHE A 30 9.44 2.71 -12.54
N GLY A 31 9.43 1.84 -11.55
CA GLY A 31 8.49 0.72 -11.49
C GLY A 31 8.81 -0.24 -10.36
N TYR A 32 7.78 -0.69 -9.64
CA TYR A 32 7.90 -1.67 -8.55
C TYR A 32 8.99 -1.32 -7.52
N GLY A 33 9.13 -0.02 -7.17
CA GLY A 33 10.14 0.46 -6.24
C GLY A 33 11.56 0.60 -6.80
N LEU A 34 11.77 0.35 -8.09
CA LEU A 34 13.03 0.62 -8.78
C LEU A 34 12.99 2.00 -9.44
N TYR A 35 13.99 2.83 -9.15
CA TYR A 35 14.16 4.18 -9.67
C TYR A 35 15.48 4.28 -10.43
N THR A 36 15.42 4.77 -11.65
CA THR A 36 16.61 5.02 -12.49
C THR A 36 16.77 6.51 -12.68
N PHE A 37 17.95 7.02 -12.31
CA PHE A 37 18.31 8.43 -12.37
C PHE A 37 19.48 8.69 -13.30
N GLU A 38 19.49 9.88 -13.88
CA GLU A 38 20.59 10.46 -14.65
C GLU A 38 20.99 11.81 -14.04
N PRO A 39 22.25 12.24 -14.17
CA PRO A 39 22.66 13.57 -13.74
C PRO A 39 21.89 14.67 -14.49
N CYS A 40 21.50 15.72 -13.78
CA CYS A 40 20.88 16.92 -14.34
C CYS A 40 21.32 18.17 -13.59
N THR A 41 20.83 19.35 -14.00
CA THR A 41 21.09 20.57 -13.23
C THR A 41 20.40 20.47 -11.86
N PRO A 42 21.08 20.80 -10.75
CA PRO A 42 20.45 20.82 -9.43
C PRO A 42 19.17 21.66 -9.41
N GLY A 43 18.05 21.04 -9.03
CA GLY A 43 16.73 21.68 -8.96
C GLY A 43 16.05 21.89 -10.32
N GLU A 44 16.51 21.24 -11.40
CA GLU A 44 15.93 21.41 -12.73
C GLU A 44 14.46 20.97 -12.81
N TYR A 45 14.10 19.92 -12.08
CA TYR A 45 12.78 19.29 -12.16
C TYR A 45 12.06 19.26 -10.82
N VAL A 46 10.73 19.34 -10.89
CA VAL A 46 9.80 19.06 -9.79
C VAL A 46 8.98 17.83 -10.16
N TYR A 47 8.76 16.94 -9.20
CA TYR A 47 8.06 15.67 -9.35
C TYR A 47 6.71 15.67 -8.63
N ASN A 48 5.74 14.99 -9.24
CA ASN A 48 4.46 14.63 -8.63
C ASN A 48 4.02 13.24 -9.15
N CYS A 49 2.93 12.71 -8.63
CA CYS A 49 2.46 11.37 -9.00
C CYS A 49 0.95 11.24 -8.95
N ASP A 50 0.46 10.24 -9.68
CA ASP A 50 -0.94 9.89 -9.73
C ASP A 50 -1.16 8.42 -10.11
N LEU A 51 -2.41 7.97 -10.04
CA LEU A 51 -2.86 6.65 -10.45
C LEU A 51 -3.43 6.65 -11.84
N LYS A 52 -3.01 5.65 -12.62
CA LYS A 52 -3.54 5.36 -13.95
C LYS A 52 -5.06 5.17 -13.88
N ASP A 53 -5.78 5.71 -14.86
CA ASP A 53 -7.24 5.68 -14.96
C ASP A 53 -7.77 4.41 -15.63
N ARG A 54 -6.98 3.76 -16.50
CA ARG A 54 -7.31 2.47 -17.13
C ARG A 54 -6.41 1.34 -16.64
N ALA A 55 -6.51 0.99 -15.36
CA ALA A 55 -5.72 -0.03 -14.67
C ALA A 55 -4.19 0.15 -14.84
N PHE A 56 -3.63 -0.23 -16.00
CA PHE A 56 -2.21 -0.14 -16.32
C PHE A 56 -1.85 0.92 -17.36
N SER A 57 -2.82 1.65 -17.91
CA SER A 57 -2.59 2.75 -18.87
C SER A 57 -3.27 4.06 -18.46
N ILE A 58 -2.73 5.15 -18.98
CA ILE A 58 -3.26 6.52 -18.85
C ILE A 58 -4.12 6.78 -20.09
N SER A 59 -5.31 7.38 -19.96
CA SER A 59 -6.10 7.80 -21.12
C SER A 59 -5.36 8.85 -21.96
N SER A 60 -5.61 8.81 -23.27
CA SER A 60 -5.14 9.82 -24.24
C SER A 60 -5.52 11.24 -23.82
N ASP A 61 -6.72 11.38 -23.27
CA ASP A 61 -7.29 12.68 -22.91
C ASP A 61 -6.58 13.26 -21.69
N TYR A 62 -6.21 12.42 -20.72
CA TYR A 62 -5.42 12.88 -19.60
C TYR A 62 -3.96 13.17 -19.99
N LEU A 63 -3.37 12.39 -20.90
CA LEU A 63 -2.04 12.66 -21.43
C LEU A 63 -1.98 14.02 -22.15
N SER A 64 -2.98 14.35 -22.98
CA SER A 64 -3.01 15.63 -23.70
C SER A 64 -3.13 16.82 -22.74
N ILE A 65 -3.88 16.69 -21.64
CA ILE A 65 -3.94 17.69 -20.57
C ILE A 65 -2.56 17.90 -19.95
N LEU A 66 -1.85 16.84 -19.59
CA LEU A 66 -0.50 16.95 -19.02
C LEU A 66 0.48 17.62 -19.99
N GLU A 67 0.45 17.22 -21.25
CA GLU A 67 1.30 17.79 -22.30
C GLU A 67 1.04 19.28 -22.50
N SER A 68 -0.23 19.71 -22.48
CA SER A 68 -0.61 21.13 -22.59
C SER A 68 -0.05 22.01 -21.46
N GLN A 69 0.30 21.39 -20.32
CA GLN A 69 0.85 22.05 -19.13
C GLN A 69 2.38 21.91 -19.04
N ASN A 70 3.04 21.42 -20.09
CA ASN A 70 4.47 21.06 -20.10
C ASN A 70 4.84 20.02 -19.03
N ILE A 71 3.90 19.14 -18.66
CA ILE A 71 4.11 18.05 -17.71
C ILE A 71 4.48 16.79 -18.48
N GLN A 72 5.66 16.24 -18.17
CA GLN A 72 6.19 15.04 -18.80
C GLN A 72 5.87 13.81 -17.95
N VAL A 73 5.31 12.77 -18.55
CA VAL A 73 5.10 11.47 -17.90
C VAL A 73 6.40 10.66 -17.95
N ILE A 74 6.78 10.11 -16.81
CA ILE A 74 7.96 9.24 -16.69
C ILE A 74 7.52 7.80 -16.97
N PRO A 75 8.28 7.05 -17.80
CA PRO A 75 8.06 5.63 -18.01
C PRO A 75 7.89 4.87 -16.69
N SER A 76 6.71 4.29 -16.48
CA SER A 76 6.29 3.71 -15.21
C SER A 76 5.55 2.37 -15.35
N GLY A 77 5.96 1.39 -14.52
CA GLY A 77 5.28 0.11 -14.36
C GLY A 77 4.21 0.12 -13.27
N GLY A 78 3.19 -0.73 -13.40
CA GLY A 78 2.11 -0.87 -12.41
C GLY A 78 1.01 0.19 -12.51
N PHE A 79 0.24 0.36 -11.43
CA PHE A 79 -0.90 1.28 -11.33
C PHE A 79 -0.50 2.75 -11.10
N TRP A 80 0.74 2.98 -10.68
CA TRP A 80 1.29 4.30 -10.36
C TRP A 80 2.02 4.88 -11.56
N PHE A 81 1.94 6.19 -11.76
CA PHE A 81 2.83 6.89 -12.66
C PHE A 81 3.37 8.16 -12.03
N LEU A 82 4.58 8.51 -12.44
CA LEU A 82 5.28 9.70 -11.98
C LEU A 82 5.30 10.71 -13.12
N VAL A 83 5.21 11.97 -12.76
CA VAL A 83 5.30 13.09 -13.68
C VAL A 83 6.39 14.04 -13.23
N ARG A 84 6.96 14.77 -14.19
CA ARG A 84 7.90 15.85 -13.93
C ARG A 84 7.59 17.08 -14.74
N ARG A 85 8.00 18.23 -14.23
CA ARG A 85 7.98 19.52 -14.93
C ARG A 85 9.25 20.29 -14.60
N LYS A 86 9.71 21.17 -15.48
CA LYS A 86 10.83 22.04 -15.16
C LYS A 86 10.44 23.00 -14.04
N ALA A 87 11.30 23.16 -13.04
CA ALA A 87 11.05 24.06 -11.91
C ALA A 87 10.90 25.53 -12.36
N SER A 88 11.52 25.89 -13.49
CA SER A 88 11.40 27.22 -14.12
C SER A 88 9.97 27.56 -14.54
N ASP A 89 9.13 26.56 -14.81
CA ASP A 89 7.79 26.76 -15.36
C ASP A 89 6.73 26.96 -14.26
N GLY A 90 7.15 26.94 -12.99
CA GLY A 90 6.30 27.12 -11.82
C GLY A 90 5.98 25.82 -11.07
N PRO A 91 5.12 25.88 -10.04
CA PRO A 91 4.81 24.71 -9.21
C PRO A 91 4.07 23.63 -10.01
N LEU A 92 4.39 22.36 -9.72
CA LEU A 92 3.73 21.20 -10.31
C LEU A 92 2.56 20.73 -9.44
N GLN A 93 1.37 21.26 -9.68
CA GLN A 93 0.12 20.79 -9.07
C GLN A 93 -0.78 20.16 -10.13
N LEU A 94 -1.06 18.86 -9.98
CA LEU A 94 -1.95 18.12 -10.88
C LEU A 94 -3.43 18.50 -10.73
N TYR A 95 -3.81 18.92 -9.52
CA TYR A 95 -5.18 19.26 -9.16
C TYR A 95 -5.15 20.56 -8.36
N THR A 96 -5.83 21.58 -8.88
CA THR A 96 -5.92 22.91 -8.25
C THR A 96 -7.08 23.00 -7.27
N ASP A 97 -8.16 22.28 -7.54
CA ASP A 97 -9.34 22.23 -6.69
C ASP A 97 -9.24 21.13 -5.62
N THR A 98 -9.81 21.45 -4.45
CA THR A 98 -9.80 20.56 -3.29
C THR A 98 -10.59 19.28 -3.54
N GLU A 99 -11.66 19.33 -4.34
CA GLU A 99 -12.53 18.18 -4.62
C GLU A 99 -11.81 17.11 -5.45
N SER A 100 -11.13 17.50 -6.52
CA SER A 100 -10.37 16.57 -7.37
C SER A 100 -9.17 15.98 -6.63
N ARG A 101 -8.50 16.77 -5.77
CA ARG A 101 -7.48 16.24 -4.84
C ARG A 101 -8.07 15.18 -3.92
N LEU A 102 -9.25 15.42 -3.37
CA LEU A 102 -9.92 14.46 -2.50
C LEU A 102 -10.31 13.19 -3.25
N GLU A 103 -10.81 13.32 -4.48
CA GLU A 103 -11.14 12.18 -5.33
C GLU A 103 -9.90 11.35 -5.68
N GLN A 104 -8.77 11.99 -5.98
CA GLN A 104 -7.49 11.31 -6.18
C GLN A 104 -7.13 10.44 -4.97
N TYR A 105 -7.15 11.01 -3.76
CA TYR A 105 -6.85 10.25 -2.55
C TYR A 105 -7.87 9.12 -2.30
N ARG A 106 -9.15 9.33 -2.61
CA ARG A 106 -10.18 8.28 -2.52
C ARG A 106 -9.91 7.14 -3.51
N LYS A 107 -9.47 7.45 -4.73
CA LYS A 107 -9.07 6.47 -5.75
C LYS A 107 -7.86 5.67 -5.27
N ILE A 108 -6.84 6.33 -4.73
CA ILE A 108 -5.66 5.68 -4.13
C ILE A 108 -6.05 4.75 -2.99
N ARG A 109 -6.88 5.22 -2.06
CA ARG A 109 -7.38 4.41 -0.95
C ARG A 109 -8.16 3.19 -1.43
N ARG A 110 -9.01 3.34 -2.45
CA ARG A 110 -9.80 2.24 -3.03
C ARG A 110 -8.88 1.18 -3.65
N MET A 111 -7.83 1.61 -4.35
CA MET A 111 -6.83 0.71 -4.91
C MET A 111 -6.14 -0.10 -3.81
N PHE A 112 -5.56 0.55 -2.79
CA PHE A 112 -4.89 -0.18 -1.70
C PHE A 112 -5.82 -1.12 -0.95
N ARG A 113 -7.08 -0.72 -0.73
CA ARG A 113 -8.08 -1.58 -0.10
C ARG A 113 -8.41 -2.79 -0.96
N ALA A 114 -8.60 -2.61 -2.27
CA ALA A 114 -8.89 -3.71 -3.19
C ALA A 114 -7.70 -4.69 -3.27
N THR A 115 -6.47 -4.18 -3.32
CA THR A 115 -5.25 -5.00 -3.31
C THR A 115 -5.11 -5.79 -2.01
N ALA A 116 -5.34 -5.16 -0.85
CA ALA A 116 -5.27 -5.85 0.44
C ALA A 116 -6.33 -6.96 0.56
N ILE A 117 -7.55 -6.73 0.09
CA ILE A 117 -8.61 -7.75 0.08
C ILE A 117 -8.23 -8.91 -0.85
N ALA A 118 -7.75 -8.60 -2.06
CA ALA A 118 -7.33 -9.64 -3.02
C ALA A 118 -6.19 -10.49 -2.46
N GLU A 119 -5.21 -9.89 -1.81
CA GLU A 119 -4.08 -10.58 -1.18
C GLU A 119 -4.54 -11.53 -0.06
N LEU A 120 -5.45 -11.08 0.81
CA LEU A 120 -6.03 -11.93 1.86
C LEU A 120 -6.84 -13.09 1.28
N MET A 121 -7.60 -12.87 0.20
CA MET A 121 -8.35 -13.94 -0.48
C MET A 121 -7.41 -14.98 -1.10
N ILE A 122 -6.31 -14.55 -1.71
CA ILE A 122 -5.29 -15.46 -2.28
C ILE A 122 -4.64 -16.28 -1.17
N LEU A 123 -4.28 -15.65 -0.04
CA LEU A 123 -3.71 -16.37 1.10
C LEU A 123 -4.68 -17.42 1.63
N MET A 124 -5.95 -17.06 1.84
CA MET A 124 -6.99 -17.95 2.32
C MET A 124 -7.13 -19.19 1.41
N PHE A 125 -7.23 -18.98 0.10
CA PHE A 125 -7.29 -20.07 -0.89
C PHE A 125 -6.03 -20.95 -0.85
N LEU A 126 -4.84 -20.35 -0.87
CA LEU A 126 -3.57 -21.09 -0.88
C LEU A 126 -3.42 -21.96 0.38
N THR A 127 -3.76 -21.41 1.55
CA THR A 127 -3.68 -22.16 2.82
C THR A 127 -4.72 -23.28 2.90
N TRP A 128 -5.90 -23.09 2.32
CA TRP A 128 -6.96 -24.10 2.29
C TRP A 128 -6.58 -25.28 1.39
N ASP A 129 -6.15 -25.02 0.16
CA ASP A 129 -5.81 -26.07 -0.80
C ASP A 129 -4.67 -26.97 -0.29
N ILE A 130 -3.67 -26.36 0.34
CA ILE A 130 -2.52 -27.08 0.90
C ILE A 130 -2.94 -27.91 2.13
N ALA A 131 -3.75 -27.35 3.04
CA ALA A 131 -4.20 -28.07 4.23
C ALA A 131 -5.04 -29.32 3.91
N VAL A 132 -5.70 -29.34 2.75
CA VAL A 132 -6.48 -30.51 2.29
C VAL A 132 -5.61 -31.55 1.57
N MET A 133 -4.59 -31.10 0.82
CA MET A 133 -3.81 -31.95 -0.08
C MET A 133 -2.53 -32.53 0.54
N VAL A 134 -1.96 -31.87 1.54
CA VAL A 134 -0.64 -32.21 2.09
C VAL A 134 -0.79 -32.98 3.40
N PRO A 135 -0.27 -34.22 3.48
CA PRO A 135 -0.22 -34.98 4.73
C PRO A 135 0.53 -34.26 5.85
N ASP A 136 0.10 -34.43 7.10
CA ASP A 136 0.68 -33.74 8.28
C ASP A 136 2.14 -34.14 8.59
N ASN A 137 2.63 -35.23 8.01
CA ASN A 137 3.97 -35.76 8.27
C ASN A 137 5.08 -35.12 7.41
N GLU A 138 4.77 -34.07 6.64
CA GLU A 138 5.73 -33.36 5.77
C GLU A 138 6.10 -31.97 6.34
N PRO A 139 6.93 -31.88 7.40
CA PRO A 139 7.16 -30.65 8.16
C PRO A 139 7.82 -29.52 7.35
N LEU A 140 8.57 -29.86 6.29
CA LEU A 140 9.19 -28.87 5.41
C LEU A 140 8.13 -28.03 4.69
N ILE A 141 7.06 -28.65 4.19
CA ILE A 141 6.00 -27.98 3.44
C ILE A 141 5.24 -27.01 4.35
N TRP A 142 4.85 -27.48 5.55
CA TRP A 142 4.20 -26.66 6.57
C TRP A 142 5.07 -25.47 7.01
N THR A 143 6.38 -25.67 7.17
CA THR A 143 7.32 -24.60 7.53
C THR A 143 7.40 -23.54 6.42
N VAL A 144 7.52 -23.95 5.16
CA VAL A 144 7.54 -23.02 4.02
C VAL A 144 6.22 -22.24 3.93
N MET A 145 5.09 -22.89 4.16
CA MET A 145 3.79 -22.23 4.15
C MET A 145 3.66 -21.19 5.27
N PHE A 146 4.11 -21.50 6.47
CA PHE A 146 4.13 -20.55 7.58
C PHE A 146 4.97 -19.31 7.24
N LEU A 147 6.14 -19.48 6.62
CA LEU A 147 6.97 -18.36 6.15
C LEU A 147 6.27 -17.54 5.06
N CYS A 148 5.61 -18.18 4.11
CA CYS A 148 4.80 -17.49 3.10
C CYS A 148 3.65 -16.69 3.72
N ALA A 149 2.94 -17.26 4.70
CA ALA A 149 1.86 -16.57 5.42
C ALA A 149 2.39 -15.35 6.19
N LEU A 150 3.56 -15.44 6.81
CA LEU A 150 4.21 -14.29 7.46
C LEU A 150 4.58 -13.19 6.46
N LEU A 151 5.12 -13.55 5.29
CA LEU A 151 5.45 -12.57 4.24
C LEU A 151 4.21 -11.85 3.72
N VAL A 152 3.13 -12.58 3.47
CA VAL A 152 1.85 -12.01 3.02
C VAL A 152 1.20 -11.18 4.13
N GLY A 153 1.25 -11.63 5.39
CA GLY A 153 0.78 -10.85 6.53
C GLY A 153 1.53 -9.53 6.68
N ALA A 154 2.85 -9.53 6.49
CA ALA A 154 3.66 -8.32 6.47
C ALA A 154 3.29 -7.38 5.31
N ALA A 155 3.05 -7.91 4.11
CA ALA A 155 2.58 -7.14 2.97
C ALA A 155 1.20 -6.52 3.22
N ALA A 156 0.23 -7.29 3.75
CA ALA A 156 -1.09 -6.79 4.14
C ALA A 156 -1.00 -5.67 5.18
N LEU A 157 -0.09 -5.78 6.16
CA LEU A 157 0.23 -4.72 7.12
C LEU A 157 0.69 -3.43 6.44
N THR A 158 1.59 -3.51 5.45
CA THR A 158 2.04 -2.34 4.71
C THR A 158 0.91 -1.67 3.93
N LEU A 159 0.01 -2.46 3.32
CA LEU A 159 -1.15 -1.93 2.60
C LEU A 159 -2.17 -1.29 3.55
N MET A 160 -2.42 -1.88 4.71
CA MET A 160 -3.27 -1.29 5.75
C MET A 160 -2.71 0.05 6.26
N ASN A 161 -1.40 0.14 6.45
CA ASN A 161 -0.74 1.41 6.79
C ASN A 161 -0.94 2.45 5.67
N ALA A 162 -0.82 2.05 4.40
CA ALA A 162 -1.08 2.95 3.25
C ALA A 162 -2.55 3.42 3.19
N VAL A 163 -3.51 2.53 3.47
CA VAL A 163 -4.94 2.88 3.60
C VAL A 163 -5.19 3.85 4.74
N TYR A 164 -4.52 3.64 5.88
CA TYR A 164 -4.62 4.53 7.04
C TYR A 164 -4.07 5.93 6.72
N GLN A 165 -2.87 6.01 6.14
CA GLN A 165 -2.25 7.27 5.76
C GLN A 165 -3.11 8.05 4.77
N THR A 166 -3.59 7.39 3.71
CA THR A 166 -4.49 8.02 2.73
C THR A 166 -5.81 8.47 3.35
N SER A 167 -6.36 7.71 4.31
CA SER A 167 -7.57 8.11 5.05
C SER A 167 -7.31 9.32 5.93
N ARG A 168 -6.14 9.42 6.56
CA ARG A 168 -5.73 10.58 7.35
C ARG A 168 -5.60 11.83 6.49
N GLU A 169 -4.99 11.72 5.31
CA GLU A 169 -4.89 12.85 4.37
C GLU A 169 -6.28 13.29 3.85
N ILE A 170 -7.19 12.35 3.58
CA ILE A 170 -8.59 12.65 3.25
C ILE A 170 -9.26 13.44 4.39
N ALA A 171 -9.07 13.02 5.64
CA ALA A 171 -9.66 13.70 6.80
C ALA A 171 -9.12 15.13 6.98
N LYS A 172 -7.80 15.31 6.83
CA LYS A 172 -7.14 16.63 6.85
C LYS A 172 -7.72 17.57 5.79
N ILE A 173 -7.87 17.08 4.55
CA ILE A 173 -8.44 17.87 3.44
C ILE A 173 -9.89 18.27 3.73
N GLN A 174 -10.66 17.39 4.39
CA GLN A 174 -12.06 17.65 4.74
C GLN A 174 -12.23 18.54 5.99
N GLY A 175 -11.15 18.94 6.68
CA GLY A 175 -11.22 19.72 7.91
C GLY A 175 -11.95 19.01 9.06
N LYS A 176 -12.16 17.70 8.98
CA LYS A 176 -12.74 16.92 10.07
C LYS A 176 -11.66 16.68 11.12
N ASN A 177 -11.91 17.07 12.37
CA ASN A 177 -11.11 16.62 13.52
C ASN A 177 -11.01 15.10 13.44
N GLU A 178 -9.79 14.56 13.54
CA GLU A 178 -9.48 13.14 13.37
C GLU A 178 -10.53 12.25 14.05
N GLU A 179 -11.54 11.81 13.29
CA GLU A 179 -12.44 10.77 13.77
C GLU A 179 -11.60 9.51 13.81
N SER A 180 -11.06 9.26 15.00
CA SER A 180 -10.37 8.07 15.46
C SER A 180 -10.99 6.83 14.83
N HIS A 181 -10.47 6.41 13.68
CA HIS A 181 -10.91 5.19 13.03
C HIS A 181 -10.61 4.03 13.98
N LYS A 182 -11.64 3.48 14.61
CA LYS A 182 -11.61 2.37 15.57
C LYS A 182 -11.15 1.04 14.95
N CYS A 183 -10.54 1.08 13.76
CA CYS A 183 -10.18 -0.09 12.97
C CYS A 183 -9.22 -1.02 13.73
N GLY A 184 -8.21 -0.48 14.41
CA GLY A 184 -7.31 -1.28 15.26
C GLY A 184 -8.04 -1.97 16.43
N GLN A 185 -9.02 -1.30 17.04
CA GLN A 185 -9.82 -1.88 18.14
C GLN A 185 -10.73 -3.02 17.65
N TRP A 186 -11.34 -2.86 16.47
CA TRP A 186 -12.17 -3.91 15.87
C TRP A 186 -11.35 -5.08 15.32
N LEU A 187 -10.12 -4.84 14.86
CA LEU A 187 -9.20 -5.90 14.45
C LEU A 187 -8.74 -6.74 15.65
N VAL A 188 -8.40 -6.10 16.77
CA VAL A 188 -8.11 -6.83 18.02
C VAL A 188 -9.35 -7.59 18.49
N ALA A 189 -10.53 -6.95 18.54
CA ALA A 189 -11.76 -7.61 18.98
C ALA A 189 -12.16 -8.79 18.07
N GLY A 190 -11.98 -8.65 16.76
CA GLY A 190 -12.21 -9.73 15.78
C GLY A 190 -11.23 -10.89 15.97
N GLY A 191 -9.94 -10.58 16.17
CA GLY A 191 -8.93 -11.57 16.51
C GLY A 191 -9.27 -12.33 17.80
N MET A 192 -9.64 -11.64 18.87
CA MET A 192 -10.02 -12.26 20.15
C MET A 192 -11.25 -13.17 20.02
N LEU A 193 -12.23 -12.80 19.20
CA LEU A 193 -13.39 -13.64 18.93
C LEU A 193 -13.02 -14.88 18.12
N CYS A 194 -12.18 -14.74 17.10
CA CYS A 194 -11.68 -15.89 16.33
C CYS A 194 -10.83 -16.83 17.20
N MET A 195 -10.03 -16.28 18.12
CA MET A 195 -9.25 -17.06 19.09
C MET A 195 -10.18 -17.83 20.05
N GLY A 196 -11.22 -17.16 20.56
CA GLY A 196 -12.24 -17.81 21.40
C GLY A 196 -13.00 -18.91 20.66
N LEU A 197 -13.34 -18.70 19.38
CA LEU A 197 -13.98 -19.70 18.52
C LEU A 197 -13.06 -20.89 18.22
N SER A 198 -11.77 -20.66 17.98
CA SER A 198 -10.78 -21.74 17.82
C SER A 198 -10.72 -22.63 19.07
N ILE A 199 -10.66 -22.03 20.26
CA ILE A 199 -10.61 -22.79 21.52
C ILE A 199 -11.92 -23.56 21.77
N LEU A 200 -13.08 -22.93 21.52
CA LEU A 200 -14.39 -23.55 21.75
C LEU A 200 -14.69 -24.71 20.79
N LEU A 201 -14.18 -24.62 19.55
CA LEU A 201 -14.42 -25.62 18.52
C LEU A 201 -13.30 -26.67 18.44
N ARG A 202 -12.27 -26.59 19.29
CA ARG A 202 -11.11 -27.49 19.26
C ARG A 202 -11.48 -28.97 19.32
N ASP A 203 -12.58 -29.32 19.98
CA ASP A 203 -13.08 -30.70 20.09
C ASP A 203 -14.04 -31.09 18.95
N CYS A 204 -14.48 -30.13 18.14
CA CYS A 204 -15.46 -30.32 17.06
C CYS A 204 -14.84 -30.27 15.65
N VAL A 205 -13.64 -29.70 15.51
CA VAL A 205 -12.91 -29.60 14.23
C VAL A 205 -11.53 -30.23 14.36
N PRO A 206 -10.95 -30.75 13.25
CA PRO A 206 -9.59 -31.29 13.24
C PRO A 206 -8.59 -30.31 13.85
N GLU A 207 -7.60 -30.83 14.58
CA GLU A 207 -6.62 -30.02 15.31
C GLU A 207 -5.89 -29.03 14.40
N THR A 208 -5.58 -29.45 13.17
CA THR A 208 -4.99 -28.61 12.11
C THR A 208 -5.85 -27.38 11.77
N VAL A 209 -7.18 -27.54 11.70
CA VAL A 209 -8.12 -26.44 11.40
C VAL A 209 -8.22 -25.49 12.60
N SER A 210 -8.24 -26.03 13.81
CA SER A 210 -8.25 -25.23 15.04
C SER A 210 -6.99 -24.36 15.14
N GLU A 211 -5.82 -24.93 14.87
CA GLU A 211 -4.52 -24.23 14.90
C GLU A 211 -4.43 -23.15 13.81
N MET A 212 -4.96 -23.39 12.63
CA MET A 212 -5.03 -22.38 11.56
C MET A 212 -5.91 -21.19 11.96
N VAL A 213 -7.07 -21.43 12.55
CA VAL A 213 -7.97 -20.35 13.03
C VAL A 213 -7.30 -19.57 14.18
N ALA A 214 -6.59 -20.26 15.08
CA ALA A 214 -5.80 -19.61 16.14
C ALA A 214 -4.66 -18.74 15.59
N GLY A 215 -3.92 -19.24 14.59
CA GLY A 215 -2.85 -18.49 13.93
C GLY A 215 -3.35 -17.24 13.22
N PHE A 216 -4.48 -17.34 12.52
CA PHE A 216 -5.15 -16.19 11.89
C PHE A 216 -5.64 -15.17 12.93
N ALA A 217 -6.21 -15.65 14.03
CA ALA A 217 -6.66 -14.81 15.14
C ALA A 217 -5.51 -14.02 15.78
N LEU A 218 -4.40 -14.68 16.10
CA LEU A 218 -3.18 -14.05 16.62
C LEU A 218 -2.60 -13.02 15.63
N GLY A 219 -2.66 -13.30 14.32
CA GLY A 219 -2.28 -12.35 13.28
C GLY A 219 -3.12 -11.07 13.32
N LEU A 220 -4.45 -11.20 13.40
CA LEU A 220 -5.36 -10.06 13.52
C LEU A 220 -5.12 -9.24 14.80
N GLU A 221 -4.86 -9.91 15.93
CA GLU A 221 -4.55 -9.26 17.20
C GLU A 221 -3.23 -8.50 17.16
N LEU A 222 -2.15 -9.10 16.63
CA LEU A 222 -0.85 -8.45 16.47
C LEU A 222 -0.94 -7.23 15.56
N VAL A 223 -1.63 -7.36 14.43
CA VAL A 223 -1.89 -6.23 13.52
C VAL A 223 -2.64 -5.11 14.22
N GLY A 224 -3.73 -5.45 14.90
CA GLY A 224 -4.54 -4.47 15.63
C GLY A 224 -3.77 -3.81 16.77
N ALA A 225 -3.01 -4.58 17.54
CA ALA A 225 -2.19 -4.10 18.66
C ALA A 225 -1.03 -3.22 18.19
N LEU A 226 -0.30 -3.61 17.14
CA LEU A 226 0.76 -2.78 16.55
C LEU A 226 0.18 -1.47 16.02
N ASN A 227 -0.98 -1.51 15.36
CA ASN A 227 -1.66 -0.29 14.90
C ASN A 227 -2.00 0.65 16.07
N LEU A 228 -2.45 0.10 17.21
CA LEU A 228 -2.73 0.86 18.42
C LEU A 228 -1.45 1.40 19.11
N VAL A 229 -0.37 0.63 19.13
CA VAL A 229 0.92 1.02 19.74
C VAL A 229 1.61 2.09 18.91
N PHE A 230 1.72 1.92 17.60
CA PHE A 230 2.34 2.92 16.72
C PHE A 230 1.58 4.25 16.71
N ARG A 231 0.26 4.21 16.93
CA ARG A 231 -0.57 5.41 17.12
C ARG A 231 -0.23 6.20 18.40
N LYS A 232 0.36 5.55 19.42
CA LYS A 232 0.77 6.22 20.67
C LYS A 232 2.11 6.97 20.54
N PHE A 233 2.86 6.69 19.47
CA PHE A 233 4.19 7.26 19.19
C PHE A 233 4.23 8.20 17.98
N SER A 234 3.08 8.47 17.32
CA SER A 234 2.93 9.47 16.25
C SER A 234 2.14 10.67 16.75
#